data_AF-A0A7W8N316-F1
#
_entry.id   AF-A0A7W8N316-F1
#
_cell.length_a   1.000
_cell.length_b   1.000
_cell.length_c   1.000
_cell.angle_alpha   90.00
_cell.angle_beta   90.00
_cell.angle_gamma   90.00
#
_symmetry.space_group_name_H-M   'P 1'
#
loop_
_entity.id
_entity.type
_entity.pdbx_description
1 polymer ?
#
loop_
_entity_poly.entity_id
_entity_poly.type
_entity_poly.pdbx_seq_one_letter_code
_entity_poly.pdbx_strand_id
1 'polypeptide(L)'
;MRCSRWSLEGFVWPVCLAVVLAGVPYAAAQNADALSPFFEGKQVVVKMDMPGTQKGVDIYPNRQPPLDAKSYGDRLKQFGVSLQKGDTVMVTKVKVNKDNVEFQLGGGGYGTARDSTDTAVHFTPGEKSSREKDLENQISNESDPDRRRSLQRELDRVRSDRERRDAYNHARAEDDAARRTDQLGMKRQQGGSRFNIKLDARTMEDSLTPQVIESALAEYVSFPGDAAGANGGGVPVGSVQGGGPGLAVRGADNGFDPAQSLKKGMTREQVEGLYGPAVEAHDRTENGMSMTSCTYQSKDEKVQADFVNGVLVQYSVSSR
;
A
#
# COMPACT_ATOMS: atom_id res chain seq x y z
N MET A 1 94.36 -4.11 -30.21
CA MET A 1 94.62 -2.66 -30.39
C MET A 1 93.38 -1.90 -30.00
N ARG A 2 93.52 -1.03 -28.99
CA ARG A 2 92.69 0.15 -28.65
C ARG A 2 91.19 -0.12 -28.38
N CYS A 3 90.57 0.36 -27.31
CA CYS A 3 90.95 1.46 -26.44
C CYS A 3 90.03 1.47 -25.21
N SER A 4 90.62 1.69 -24.03
CA SER A 4 90.22 2.65 -22.98
C SER A 4 88.80 2.62 -22.40
N ARG A 5 88.53 2.94 -21.14
CA ARG A 5 89.30 3.18 -19.90
C ARG A 5 88.18 3.50 -18.91
N TRP A 6 88.18 2.83 -17.77
CA TRP A 6 87.19 3.01 -16.71
C TRP A 6 87.51 4.27 -15.90
N SER A 7 86.47 5.01 -15.48
CA SER A 7 86.26 5.53 -14.12
C SER A 7 85.22 6.65 -14.11
N LEU A 8 84.30 6.59 -13.12
CA LEU A 8 83.80 7.65 -12.24
C LEU A 8 82.41 7.20 -11.77
N GLU A 9 82.32 6.61 -10.58
CA GLU A 9 82.14 7.28 -9.28
C GLU A 9 80.66 7.34 -8.90
N GLY A 10 80.42 7.00 -7.63
CA GLY A 10 79.09 6.72 -7.12
C GLY A 10 78.22 7.94 -7.00
N PHE A 11 76.91 7.70 -7.05
CA PHE A 11 75.96 8.57 -6.37
C PHE A 11 74.80 7.70 -5.86
N VAL A 12 74.77 7.49 -4.55
CA VAL A 12 73.65 6.88 -3.84
C VAL A 12 72.63 7.98 -3.64
N TRP A 13 71.41 7.80 -4.14
CA TRP A 13 70.29 8.69 -3.85
C TRP A 13 69.19 7.94 -3.08
N PRO A 14 68.62 8.55 -2.03
CA PRO A 14 67.71 7.88 -1.13
C PRO A 14 66.28 7.86 -1.68
N VAL A 15 65.54 6.88 -1.17
CA VAL A 15 64.10 6.72 -1.25
C VAL A 15 63.36 8.03 -0.90
N CYS A 16 62.43 8.45 -1.75
CA CYS A 16 61.33 9.34 -1.37
C CYS A 16 60.02 8.86 -2.01
N LEU A 17 59.04 8.77 -1.12
CA LEU A 17 57.68 8.26 -1.22
C LEU A 17 56.77 9.14 -2.08
N ALA A 18 55.94 8.54 -2.94
CA ALA A 18 54.68 9.14 -3.40
C ALA A 18 53.71 8.05 -3.88
N VAL A 19 53.06 7.35 -2.95
CA VAL A 19 51.83 6.61 -3.27
C VAL A 19 50.71 7.65 -3.28
N VAL A 20 50.38 8.12 -4.48
CA VAL A 20 49.14 8.86 -4.73
C VAL A 20 48.00 7.86 -4.57
N LEU A 21 47.41 7.80 -3.38
CA LEU A 21 46.08 7.24 -3.20
C LEU A 21 45.13 8.15 -3.98
N ALA A 22 44.83 7.76 -5.21
CA ALA A 22 43.73 8.32 -5.97
C ALA A 22 42.46 8.09 -5.16
N GLY A 23 42.03 9.11 -4.41
CA GLY A 23 40.70 9.14 -3.83
C GLY A 23 39.72 9.01 -5.00
N VAL A 24 39.03 7.88 -5.05
CA VAL A 24 37.90 7.69 -5.97
C VAL A 24 36.86 8.70 -5.52
N PRO A 25 36.54 9.76 -6.30
CA PRO A 25 35.38 10.55 -5.99
C PRO A 25 34.18 9.62 -6.19
N TYR A 26 33.53 9.21 -5.09
CA TYR A 26 32.14 8.79 -5.14
C TYR A 26 31.27 10.00 -5.46
N ALA A 27 31.46 10.57 -6.66
CA ALA A 27 30.42 11.31 -7.34
C ALA A 27 29.48 10.25 -7.92
N ALA A 28 28.70 9.61 -7.04
CA ALA A 28 27.49 8.97 -7.48
C ALA A 28 26.64 10.11 -8.06
N ALA A 29 26.53 10.16 -9.38
CA ALA A 29 25.48 10.92 -10.02
C ALA A 29 24.16 10.36 -9.46
N GLN A 30 23.58 11.05 -8.48
CA GLN A 30 22.36 10.64 -7.79
C GLN A 30 21.18 11.00 -8.70
N ASN A 31 21.06 10.27 -9.79
CA ASN A 31 20.08 10.52 -10.84
C ASN A 31 18.72 9.89 -10.48
N ALA A 32 17.69 10.17 -11.30
CA ALA A 32 16.35 9.61 -11.18
C ALA A 32 16.31 8.08 -10.95
N ASP A 33 17.26 7.33 -11.52
CA ASP A 33 17.40 5.86 -11.39
C ASP A 33 17.78 5.40 -9.98
N ALA A 34 18.32 6.30 -9.13
CA ALA A 34 18.69 6.00 -7.76
C ALA A 34 17.50 6.10 -6.77
N LEU A 35 16.37 6.69 -7.17
CA LEU A 35 15.25 6.94 -6.26
C LEU A 35 14.56 5.65 -5.80
N SER A 36 14.16 4.78 -6.73
CA SER A 36 13.51 3.50 -6.42
C SER A 36 14.35 2.64 -5.47
N PRO A 37 15.63 2.30 -5.77
CA PRO A 37 16.43 1.46 -4.87
C PRO A 37 16.75 2.15 -3.53
N PHE A 38 16.74 3.48 -3.47
CA PHE A 38 17.00 4.20 -2.22
C PHE A 38 15.79 4.18 -1.28
N PHE A 39 14.57 4.29 -1.80
CA PHE A 39 13.37 4.44 -0.96
C PHE A 39 12.56 3.16 -0.79
N GLU A 40 12.46 2.33 -1.82
CA GLU A 40 11.60 1.15 -1.78
C GLU A 40 12.05 0.18 -0.67
N GLY A 41 11.09 -0.34 0.09
CA GLY A 41 11.33 -1.19 1.25
C GLY A 41 11.66 -0.44 2.55
N LYS A 42 11.96 0.87 2.52
CA LYS A 42 12.11 1.67 3.74
C LYS A 42 10.75 1.90 4.40
N GLN A 43 10.77 2.04 5.72
CA GLN A 43 9.61 2.49 6.48
C GLN A 43 9.62 4.00 6.61
N VAL A 44 8.44 4.58 6.67
CA VAL A 44 8.25 6.00 6.97
C VAL A 44 7.05 6.20 7.88
N VAL A 45 7.07 7.27 8.68
CA VAL A 45 5.93 7.66 9.52
C VAL A 45 5.17 8.78 8.83
N VAL A 46 3.88 8.57 8.55
CA VAL A 46 3.05 9.60 7.90
C VAL A 46 2.65 10.65 8.93
N LYS A 47 2.75 11.94 8.59
CA LYS A 47 2.42 13.06 9.51
C LYS A 47 1.02 13.64 9.29
N MET A 48 0.26 13.09 8.36
CA MET A 48 -1.09 13.50 7.98
C MET A 48 -1.95 12.29 7.61
N ASP A 49 -3.27 12.44 7.65
CA ASP A 49 -4.18 11.42 7.15
C ASP A 49 -4.09 11.36 5.62
N MET A 50 -4.10 10.17 5.03
CA MET A 50 -3.99 9.98 3.58
C MET A 50 -5.21 9.26 3.01
N PRO A 51 -5.67 9.68 1.81
CA PRO A 51 -6.84 9.09 1.19
C PRO A 51 -6.51 7.72 0.57
N GLY A 52 -7.47 6.79 0.64
CA GLY A 52 -7.40 5.45 0.03
C GLY A 52 -7.65 5.43 -1.47
N THR A 53 -6.93 6.24 -2.24
CA THR A 53 -7.15 6.40 -3.68
C THR A 53 -5.84 6.43 -4.45
N GLN A 54 -5.87 5.91 -5.67
CA GLN A 54 -4.76 6.07 -6.61
C GLN A 54 -4.42 7.53 -6.95
N LYS A 55 -5.32 8.48 -6.69
CA LYS A 55 -4.97 9.90 -6.88
C LYS A 55 -4.05 10.42 -5.77
N GLY A 56 -4.01 9.77 -4.61
CA GLY A 56 -3.14 10.14 -3.49
C GLY A 56 -3.27 11.60 -3.06
N VAL A 57 -2.13 12.17 -2.64
CA VAL A 57 -1.97 13.57 -2.24
C VAL A 57 -1.01 14.26 -3.21
N ASP A 58 -1.41 15.40 -3.78
CA ASP A 58 -0.53 16.17 -4.68
C ASP A 58 0.25 17.22 -3.89
N ILE A 59 1.57 17.23 -4.05
CA ILE A 59 2.49 18.20 -3.43
C ILE A 59 3.18 18.98 -4.54
N TYR A 60 3.24 20.30 -4.40
CA TYR A 60 3.87 21.23 -5.34
C TYR A 60 5.00 21.97 -4.61
N PRO A 61 6.23 21.43 -4.58
CA PRO A 61 7.33 22.01 -3.78
C PRO A 61 7.65 23.47 -4.15
N ASN A 62 7.40 23.87 -5.39
CA ASN A 62 7.67 25.21 -5.92
C ASN A 62 6.48 26.19 -5.77
N ARG A 63 5.41 25.80 -5.07
CA ARG A 63 4.20 26.62 -4.84
C ARG A 63 4.04 26.90 -3.36
N GLN A 64 3.43 28.05 -3.03
CA GLN A 64 2.93 28.32 -1.68
C GLN A 64 1.40 28.52 -1.69
N PRO A 65 0.62 27.73 -0.93
CA PRO A 65 1.04 26.54 -0.17
C PRO A 65 1.44 25.36 -1.10
N PRO A 66 2.35 24.47 -0.66
CA PRO A 66 2.75 23.30 -1.45
C PRO A 66 1.64 22.27 -1.63
N LEU A 67 0.78 22.11 -0.63
CA LEU A 67 -0.35 21.17 -0.66
C LEU A 67 -1.61 21.83 -1.26
N ASP A 68 -2.29 21.13 -2.18
CA ASP A 68 -3.66 21.49 -2.56
C ASP A 68 -4.66 20.97 -1.51
N ALA A 69 -4.92 21.80 -0.49
CA ALA A 69 -5.81 21.47 0.62
C ALA A 69 -7.25 21.15 0.17
N LYS A 70 -7.74 21.77 -0.92
CA LYS A 70 -9.09 21.52 -1.41
C LYS A 70 -9.19 20.12 -2.01
N SER A 71 -8.31 19.81 -2.97
CA SER A 71 -8.27 18.48 -3.60
C SER A 71 -8.02 17.38 -2.57
N TYR A 72 -7.15 17.63 -1.59
CA TYR A 72 -6.90 16.72 -0.48
C TYR A 72 -8.17 16.45 0.34
N GLY A 73 -8.84 17.51 0.82
CA GLY A 73 -10.06 17.36 1.61
C GLY A 73 -11.21 16.68 0.85
N ASP A 74 -11.37 17.00 -0.44
CA ASP A 74 -12.37 16.36 -1.30
C ASP A 74 -12.10 14.85 -1.44
N ARG A 75 -10.81 14.44 -1.55
CA ARG A 75 -10.43 13.02 -1.62
C ARG A 75 -10.65 12.29 -0.30
N LEU A 76 -10.33 12.91 0.83
CA LEU A 76 -10.61 12.30 2.13
C LEU A 76 -12.10 12.03 2.34
N LYS A 77 -12.95 13.00 1.97
CA LYS A 77 -14.41 12.84 2.04
C LYS A 77 -14.92 11.74 1.11
N GLN A 78 -14.39 11.66 -0.10
CA GLN A 78 -14.87 10.72 -1.12
C GLN A 78 -14.36 9.28 -0.92
N PHE A 79 -13.11 9.12 -0.51
CA PHE A 79 -12.42 7.82 -0.47
C PHE A 79 -12.16 7.30 0.93
N GLY A 80 -12.32 8.14 1.96
CA GLY A 80 -11.94 7.83 3.33
C GLY A 80 -10.42 7.85 3.55
N VAL A 81 -10.04 7.72 4.82
CA VAL A 81 -8.64 7.61 5.25
C VAL A 81 -8.17 6.16 5.11
N SER A 82 -7.06 5.93 4.41
CA SER A 82 -6.40 4.61 4.34
C SER A 82 -5.15 4.51 5.21
N LEU A 83 -4.43 5.61 5.37
CA LEU A 83 -3.31 5.72 6.30
C LEU A 83 -3.59 6.90 7.23
N GLN A 84 -3.52 6.66 8.53
CA GLN A 84 -3.71 7.69 9.53
C GLN A 84 -2.40 8.42 9.82
N LYS A 85 -2.52 9.66 10.29
CA LYS A 85 -1.38 10.36 10.89
C LYS A 85 -0.76 9.51 12.00
N GLY A 86 0.55 9.31 11.92
CA GLY A 86 1.34 8.52 12.86
C GLY A 86 1.57 7.08 12.41
N ASP A 87 0.92 6.63 11.32
CA ASP A 87 1.13 5.28 10.80
C ASP A 87 2.55 5.12 10.27
N THR A 88 3.21 4.04 10.71
CA THR A 88 4.44 3.56 10.10
C THR A 88 4.10 2.67 8.91
N VAL A 89 4.49 3.10 7.72
CA VAL A 89 4.15 2.46 6.45
C VAL A 89 5.39 2.26 5.60
N MET A 90 5.45 1.14 4.87
CA MET A 90 6.52 0.86 3.93
C MET A 90 6.32 1.63 2.62
N VAL A 91 7.41 2.15 2.06
CA VAL A 91 7.44 2.67 0.69
C VAL A 91 7.46 1.49 -0.26
N THR A 92 6.36 1.29 -0.99
CA THR A 92 6.18 0.12 -1.86
C THR A 92 6.71 0.35 -3.26
N LYS A 93 6.67 1.59 -3.74
CA LYS A 93 7.14 1.94 -5.08
C LYS A 93 7.46 3.42 -5.17
N VAL A 94 8.56 3.76 -5.82
CA VAL A 94 8.86 5.12 -6.26
C VAL A 94 8.99 5.11 -7.78
N LYS A 95 8.19 5.92 -8.44
CA LYS A 95 8.18 6.00 -9.90
C LYS A 95 8.36 7.43 -10.35
N VAL A 96 9.39 7.67 -11.14
CA VAL A 96 9.61 8.95 -11.81
C VAL A 96 8.81 8.95 -13.11
N ASN A 97 7.94 9.94 -13.27
CA ASN A 97 7.30 10.25 -14.54
C ASN A 97 7.83 11.61 -15.04
N LYS A 98 7.37 12.02 -16.21
CA LYS A 98 7.78 13.28 -16.84
C LYS A 98 7.55 14.52 -15.97
N ASP A 99 6.37 14.64 -15.37
CA ASP A 99 5.91 15.86 -14.69
C ASP A 99 5.72 15.66 -13.17
N ASN A 100 6.00 14.46 -12.66
CA ASN A 100 5.91 14.16 -11.23
C ASN A 100 6.69 12.90 -10.82
N VAL A 101 6.92 12.78 -9.52
CA VAL A 101 7.37 11.55 -8.88
C VAL A 101 6.20 10.98 -8.07
N GLU A 102 5.86 9.72 -8.32
CA GLU A 102 4.88 8.97 -7.53
C GLU A 102 5.59 8.22 -6.42
N PHE A 103 5.18 8.47 -5.17
CA PHE A 103 5.73 7.87 -3.97
C PHE A 103 4.65 7.06 -3.27
N GLN A 104 4.64 5.73 -3.48
CA GLN A 104 3.59 4.83 -3.01
C GLN A 104 3.87 4.28 -1.63
N LEU A 105 2.84 4.28 -0.79
CA LEU A 105 2.90 3.86 0.61
C LEU A 105 1.91 2.73 0.84
N GLY A 106 2.40 1.56 1.24
CA GLY A 106 1.56 0.42 1.62
C GLY A 106 0.59 -0.07 0.54
N GLY A 107 0.90 0.14 -0.75
CA GLY A 107 0.08 -0.37 -1.88
C GLY A 107 -0.39 0.67 -2.90
N GLY A 108 -0.04 1.95 -2.76
CA GLY A 108 -0.26 2.97 -3.79
C GLY A 108 -1.71 3.45 -3.96
N GLY A 109 -2.64 3.00 -3.11
CA GLY A 109 -4.06 3.38 -3.11
C GLY A 109 -4.91 2.61 -4.12
N TYR A 110 -6.20 2.47 -3.80
CA TYR A 110 -7.15 1.70 -4.61
C TYR A 110 -7.67 2.46 -5.84
N GLY A 111 -7.99 1.72 -6.90
CA GLY A 111 -8.57 2.25 -8.15
C GLY A 111 -7.65 2.17 -9.36
N THR A 112 -6.56 1.41 -9.29
CA THR A 112 -5.66 1.16 -10.43
C THR A 112 -6.38 0.40 -11.56
N ALA A 113 -5.78 0.27 -12.75
CA ALA A 113 -6.43 -0.27 -13.95
C ALA A 113 -7.02 -1.70 -13.82
N ARG A 114 -6.73 -2.43 -12.73
CA ARG A 114 -7.28 -3.76 -12.43
C ARG A 114 -8.35 -3.75 -11.32
N ASP A 115 -8.61 -2.60 -10.72
CA ASP A 115 -9.52 -2.45 -9.60
C ASP A 115 -10.94 -2.10 -10.07
N SER A 116 -11.92 -2.93 -9.70
CA SER A 116 -13.32 -2.62 -9.91
C SER A 116 -13.77 -1.50 -8.98
N THR A 117 -14.08 -0.32 -9.55
CA THR A 117 -14.65 0.83 -8.83
C THR A 117 -16.15 0.98 -9.01
N ASP A 118 -16.76 0.04 -9.75
CA ASP A 118 -18.17 0.08 -10.10
C ASP A 118 -19.07 -0.32 -8.92
N THR A 119 -19.83 0.67 -8.46
CA THR A 119 -20.81 0.58 -7.36
C THR A 119 -22.23 0.83 -7.85
N ALA A 120 -22.44 1.00 -9.17
CA ALA A 120 -23.76 1.30 -9.72
C ALA A 120 -24.70 0.09 -9.59
N VAL A 121 -25.98 0.37 -9.40
CA VAL A 121 -27.04 -0.64 -9.50
C VAL A 121 -27.25 -0.96 -10.97
N HIS A 122 -27.08 -2.23 -11.33
CA HIS A 122 -27.28 -2.72 -12.70
C HIS A 122 -28.54 -3.57 -12.74
N PHE A 123 -29.60 -3.04 -13.35
CA PHE A 123 -30.87 -3.72 -13.50
C PHE A 123 -31.47 -3.42 -14.87
N THR A 124 -31.90 -4.47 -15.56
CA THR A 124 -32.65 -4.38 -16.82
C THR A 124 -34.02 -5.01 -16.59
N PRO A 125 -35.13 -4.25 -16.72
CA PRO A 125 -36.47 -4.79 -16.61
C PRO A 125 -36.71 -5.92 -17.62
N GLY A 126 -37.47 -6.94 -17.22
CA GLY A 126 -37.86 -8.00 -18.12
C GLY A 126 -38.72 -7.47 -19.27
N GLU A 127 -38.48 -7.97 -20.48
CA GLU A 127 -39.32 -7.64 -21.62
C GLU A 127 -40.73 -8.22 -21.49
N LYS A 128 -41.70 -7.62 -22.19
CA LYS A 128 -43.05 -8.17 -22.31
C LYS A 128 -43.00 -9.59 -22.89
N SER A 129 -43.64 -10.53 -22.18
CA SER A 129 -43.75 -11.92 -22.66
C SER A 129 -44.62 -12.03 -23.91
N SER A 130 -44.44 -13.10 -24.69
CA SER A 130 -45.33 -13.38 -25.84
C SER A 130 -46.79 -13.47 -25.41
N ARG A 131 -47.08 -14.09 -24.25
CA ARG A 131 -48.45 -14.17 -23.69
C ARG A 131 -49.04 -12.78 -23.41
N GLU A 132 -48.25 -11.86 -22.87
CA GLU A 132 -48.69 -10.49 -22.62
C GLU A 132 -49.08 -9.79 -23.93
N LYS A 133 -48.24 -9.91 -24.97
CA LYS A 133 -48.51 -9.37 -26.31
C LYS A 133 -49.75 -10.02 -26.94
N ASP A 134 -49.91 -11.33 -26.80
CA ASP A 134 -51.07 -12.05 -27.31
C ASP A 134 -52.38 -11.63 -26.62
N LEU A 135 -52.35 -11.42 -25.29
CA LEU A 135 -53.50 -10.93 -24.54
C LEU A 135 -53.87 -9.49 -24.94
N GLU A 136 -52.88 -8.61 -25.13
CA GLU A 136 -53.10 -7.25 -25.67
C GLU A 136 -53.78 -7.31 -27.05
N ASN A 137 -53.32 -8.20 -27.93
CA ASN A 137 -53.91 -8.41 -29.26
C ASN A 137 -55.31 -9.03 -29.19
N GLN A 138 -55.57 -9.95 -28.26
CA GLN A 138 -56.90 -10.54 -28.09
C GLN A 138 -57.89 -9.50 -27.56
N ILE A 139 -57.48 -8.67 -26.60
CA ILE A 139 -58.31 -7.60 -26.05
C ILE A 139 -58.70 -6.58 -27.13
N SER A 140 -57.76 -6.21 -28.00
CA SER A 140 -58.01 -5.22 -29.06
C SER A 140 -58.99 -5.72 -30.13
N ASN A 141 -59.03 -7.04 -30.38
CA ASN A 141 -59.91 -7.66 -31.37
C ASN A 141 -61.21 -8.24 -30.78
N GLU A 142 -61.32 -8.31 -29.45
CA GLU A 142 -62.52 -8.85 -28.79
C GLU A 142 -63.65 -7.82 -28.81
N SER A 143 -64.87 -8.26 -29.16
CA SER A 143 -66.08 -7.43 -29.19
C SER A 143 -66.95 -7.62 -27.96
N ASP A 144 -66.98 -8.83 -27.39
CA ASP A 144 -67.77 -9.18 -26.21
C ASP A 144 -67.20 -8.51 -24.93
N PRO A 145 -67.98 -7.68 -24.21
CA PRO A 145 -67.50 -7.00 -23.00
C PRO A 145 -67.11 -7.96 -21.86
N ASP A 146 -67.79 -9.09 -21.70
CA ASP A 146 -67.51 -10.02 -20.60
C ASP A 146 -66.23 -10.80 -20.87
N ARG A 147 -66.05 -11.24 -22.12
CA ARG A 147 -64.81 -11.89 -22.56
C ARG A 147 -63.62 -10.94 -22.50
N ARG A 148 -63.79 -9.69 -22.95
CA ARG A 148 -62.76 -8.64 -22.85
C ARG A 148 -62.34 -8.40 -21.39
N ARG A 149 -63.29 -8.36 -20.45
CA ARG A 149 -62.99 -8.22 -19.01
C ARG A 149 -62.20 -9.41 -18.47
N SER A 150 -62.49 -10.63 -18.95
CA SER A 150 -61.71 -11.81 -18.55
C SER A 150 -60.27 -11.77 -19.06
N LEU A 151 -60.08 -11.39 -20.32
CA LEU A 151 -58.75 -11.22 -20.91
C LEU A 151 -57.95 -10.12 -20.21
N GLN A 152 -58.59 -8.99 -19.86
CA GLN A 152 -57.95 -7.91 -19.10
C GLN A 152 -57.45 -8.39 -17.73
N ARG A 153 -58.26 -9.15 -16.98
CA ARG A 153 -57.82 -9.72 -15.69
C ARG A 153 -56.62 -10.65 -15.85
N GLU A 154 -56.53 -11.39 -16.95
CA GLU A 154 -55.38 -12.24 -17.22
C GLU A 154 -54.13 -11.42 -17.58
N LEU A 155 -54.30 -10.38 -18.42
CA LEU A 155 -53.23 -9.46 -18.76
C LEU A 155 -52.66 -8.77 -17.51
N ASP A 156 -53.55 -8.30 -16.62
CA ASP A 156 -53.18 -7.66 -15.37
C ASP A 156 -52.41 -8.63 -14.46
N ARG A 157 -52.82 -9.91 -14.38
CA ARG A 157 -52.06 -10.94 -13.65
C ARG A 157 -50.65 -11.11 -14.21
N VAL A 158 -50.53 -11.31 -15.53
CA VAL A 158 -49.22 -11.51 -16.20
C VAL A 158 -48.31 -10.31 -16.00
N ARG A 159 -48.84 -9.08 -16.10
CA ARG A 159 -48.12 -7.84 -15.82
C ARG A 159 -47.66 -7.77 -14.36
N SER A 160 -48.56 -8.02 -13.41
CA SER A 160 -48.22 -8.05 -11.98
C SER A 160 -47.11 -9.06 -11.68
N ASP A 161 -47.14 -10.23 -12.33
CA ASP A 161 -46.13 -11.27 -12.12
C ASP A 161 -44.77 -10.89 -12.72
N ARG A 162 -44.76 -10.15 -13.83
CA ARG A 162 -43.53 -9.54 -14.37
C ARG A 162 -43.01 -8.46 -13.43
N GLU A 163 -43.86 -7.52 -13.01
CA GLU A 163 -43.51 -6.44 -12.10
C GLU A 163 -42.97 -6.96 -10.75
N ARG A 164 -43.57 -8.02 -10.19
CA ARG A 164 -43.07 -8.66 -8.97
C ARG A 164 -41.68 -9.26 -9.14
N ARG A 165 -41.40 -9.90 -10.29
CA ARG A 165 -40.07 -10.43 -10.60
C ARG A 165 -39.06 -9.31 -10.82
N ASP A 166 -39.45 -8.26 -11.54
CA ASP A 166 -38.63 -7.08 -11.80
C ASP A 166 -38.28 -6.38 -10.48
N ALA A 167 -39.25 -6.19 -9.58
CA ALA A 167 -39.01 -5.61 -8.25
C ALA A 167 -38.06 -6.46 -7.40
N TYR A 168 -38.21 -7.79 -7.41
CA TYR A 168 -37.30 -8.70 -6.72
C TYR A 168 -35.87 -8.63 -7.29
N ASN A 169 -35.74 -8.63 -8.61
CA ASN A 169 -34.45 -8.53 -9.28
C ASN A 169 -33.78 -7.16 -9.04
N HIS A 170 -34.56 -6.08 -9.02
CA HIS A 170 -34.08 -4.75 -8.68
C HIS A 170 -33.55 -4.69 -7.24
N ALA A 171 -34.34 -5.18 -6.27
CA ALA A 171 -33.91 -5.24 -4.87
C ALA A 171 -32.62 -6.05 -4.69
N ARG A 172 -32.49 -7.19 -5.40
CA ARG A 172 -31.25 -7.96 -5.41
C ARG A 172 -30.06 -7.18 -6.00
N ALA A 173 -30.28 -6.44 -7.09
CA ALA A 173 -29.25 -5.61 -7.70
C ALA A 173 -28.80 -4.46 -6.77
N GLU A 174 -29.73 -3.90 -5.98
CA GLU A 174 -29.42 -2.93 -4.92
C GLU A 174 -28.56 -3.56 -3.82
N ASP A 175 -28.93 -4.74 -3.31
CA ASP A 175 -28.14 -5.47 -2.32
C ASP A 175 -26.72 -5.78 -2.82
N ASP A 176 -26.60 -6.24 -4.07
CA ASP A 176 -25.31 -6.54 -4.69
C ASP A 176 -24.47 -5.26 -4.91
N ALA A 177 -25.10 -4.12 -5.18
CA ALA A 177 -24.42 -2.82 -5.26
C ALA A 177 -23.94 -2.32 -3.89
N ALA A 178 -24.76 -2.50 -2.84
CA ALA A 178 -24.40 -2.17 -1.47
C ALA A 178 -23.17 -2.98 -1.01
N ARG A 179 -23.18 -4.31 -1.23
CA ARG A 179 -22.03 -5.18 -0.93
C ARG A 179 -20.77 -4.78 -1.66
N ARG A 180 -20.86 -4.42 -2.95
CA ARG A 180 -19.72 -3.91 -3.73
C ARG A 180 -19.17 -2.60 -3.14
N THR A 181 -20.05 -1.74 -2.66
CA THR A 181 -19.66 -0.48 -2.01
C THR A 181 -18.90 -0.72 -0.71
N ASP A 182 -19.37 -1.64 0.13
CA ASP A 182 -18.69 -2.00 1.38
C ASP A 182 -17.32 -2.63 1.11
N GLN A 183 -17.26 -3.58 0.17
CA GLN A 183 -15.99 -4.20 -0.24
C GLN A 183 -15.01 -3.16 -0.81
N LEU A 184 -15.51 -2.19 -1.58
CA LEU A 184 -14.71 -1.10 -2.10
C LEU A 184 -14.13 -0.24 -0.97
N GLY A 185 -14.91 0.07 0.07
CA GLY A 185 -14.44 0.76 1.27
C GLY A 185 -13.30 0.01 1.97
N MET A 186 -13.48 -1.29 2.20
CA MET A 186 -12.45 -2.13 2.81
C MET A 186 -11.16 -2.16 1.98
N LYS A 187 -11.27 -2.35 0.66
CA LYS A 187 -10.11 -2.36 -0.24
C LYS A 187 -9.39 -1.01 -0.29
N ARG A 188 -10.12 0.10 -0.20
CA ARG A 188 -9.53 1.46 -0.12
C ARG A 188 -8.74 1.66 1.17
N GLN A 189 -9.29 1.21 2.31
CA GLN A 189 -8.59 1.27 3.60
C GLN A 189 -7.33 0.41 3.60
N GLN A 190 -7.35 -0.75 2.93
CA GLN A 190 -6.23 -1.68 2.90
C GLN A 190 -5.17 -1.36 1.84
N GLY A 191 -5.54 -0.72 0.73
CA GLY A 191 -4.67 -0.51 -0.43
C GLY A 191 -3.60 0.57 -0.28
N GLY A 192 -3.46 1.17 0.91
CA GLY A 192 -2.47 2.22 1.17
C GLY A 192 -2.79 3.55 0.49
N SER A 193 -1.77 4.35 0.22
CA SER A 193 -1.90 5.66 -0.42
C SER A 193 -0.65 6.03 -1.24
N ARG A 194 -0.61 7.24 -1.77
CA ARG A 194 0.58 7.77 -2.47
C ARG A 194 0.70 9.29 -2.34
N PHE A 195 1.91 9.80 -2.50
CA PHE A 195 2.16 11.20 -2.82
C PHE A 195 2.49 11.34 -4.32
N ASN A 196 1.98 12.40 -4.95
CA ASN A 196 2.39 12.84 -6.27
C ASN A 196 3.16 14.14 -6.10
N ILE A 197 4.48 14.07 -6.17
CA ILE A 197 5.35 15.23 -6.01
C ILE A 197 5.52 15.88 -7.38
N LYS A 198 4.90 17.04 -7.57
CA LYS A 198 4.80 17.78 -8.84
C LYS A 198 6.10 18.55 -9.08
N LEU A 199 7.09 17.82 -9.55
CA LEU A 199 8.39 18.30 -10.00
C LEU A 199 8.51 18.00 -11.49
N ASP A 200 8.97 18.97 -12.27
CA ASP A 200 9.28 18.73 -13.68
C ASP A 200 10.58 17.93 -13.77
N ALA A 201 10.45 16.60 -13.71
CA ALA A 201 11.57 15.67 -13.74
C ALA A 201 12.37 15.78 -15.04
N ARG A 202 11.75 16.23 -16.14
CA ARG A 202 12.44 16.46 -17.41
C ARG A 202 13.43 17.63 -17.30
N THR A 203 13.09 18.66 -16.54
CA THR A 203 14.03 19.77 -16.29
C THR A 203 15.06 19.44 -15.23
N MET A 204 14.75 18.48 -14.36
CA MET A 204 15.56 18.18 -13.17
C MET A 204 16.53 17.02 -13.34
N GLU A 205 16.47 16.18 -14.40
CA GLU A 205 17.39 15.05 -14.72
C GLU A 205 18.39 14.66 -13.60
N ASP A 206 19.60 15.25 -13.59
CA ASP A 206 20.69 14.95 -12.64
C ASP A 206 20.52 15.58 -11.24
N SER A 207 19.62 16.55 -11.09
CA SER A 207 19.26 17.20 -9.82
C SER A 207 18.12 16.49 -9.08
N LEU A 208 17.47 15.49 -9.69
CA LEU A 208 16.42 14.71 -9.04
C LEU A 208 17.01 13.65 -8.11
N THR A 209 17.47 14.09 -6.94
CA THR A 209 18.13 13.25 -5.93
C THR A 209 17.17 12.78 -4.82
N PRO A 210 17.52 11.74 -4.04
CA PRO A 210 16.75 11.35 -2.87
C PRO A 210 16.51 12.48 -1.87
N GLN A 211 17.50 13.35 -1.67
CA GLN A 211 17.39 14.47 -0.71
C GLN A 211 16.36 15.51 -1.16
N VAL A 212 16.19 15.71 -2.47
CA VAL A 212 15.13 16.58 -3.02
C VAL A 212 13.75 15.99 -2.69
N ILE A 213 13.59 14.66 -2.82
CA ILE A 213 12.33 14.00 -2.46
C ILE A 213 12.07 14.04 -0.95
N GLU A 214 13.08 13.78 -0.13
CA GLU A 214 12.96 13.85 1.33
C GLU A 214 12.58 15.26 1.78
N SER A 215 13.24 16.29 1.25
CA SER A 215 12.91 17.69 1.58
C SER A 215 11.50 18.07 1.16
N ALA A 216 11.04 17.63 -0.03
CA ALA A 216 9.67 17.85 -0.49
C ALA A 216 8.62 17.15 0.39
N LEU A 217 8.97 16.01 0.98
CA LEU A 217 8.09 15.21 1.83
C LEU A 217 8.23 15.50 3.33
N ALA A 218 9.24 16.26 3.76
CA ALA A 218 9.62 16.41 5.17
C ALA A 218 8.48 16.90 6.08
N GLU A 219 7.57 17.73 5.55
CA GLU A 219 6.40 18.22 6.28
C GLU A 219 5.31 17.13 6.46
N TYR A 220 5.27 16.16 5.55
CA TYR A 220 4.18 15.17 5.45
C TYR A 220 4.59 13.76 5.89
N VAL A 221 5.89 13.48 5.91
CA VAL A 221 6.46 12.16 6.18
C VAL A 221 7.72 12.32 7.05
N SER A 222 7.98 11.34 7.91
CA SER A 222 9.23 11.19 8.65
C SER A 222 9.96 9.94 8.20
N PHE A 223 11.24 10.06 7.86
CA PHE A 223 12.10 8.93 7.55
C PHE A 223 12.83 8.48 8.83
N PRO A 224 12.51 7.31 9.42
CA PRO A 224 13.26 6.76 10.54
C PRO A 224 14.68 6.40 10.07
N GLY A 225 15.62 7.32 10.26
CA GLY A 225 17.01 7.19 9.83
C GLY A 225 17.82 8.48 10.01
N ASP A 226 17.18 9.65 9.93
CA ASP A 226 17.86 10.96 10.03
C ASP A 226 18.25 11.35 11.47
N ALA A 227 17.77 10.61 12.48
CA ALA A 227 18.17 10.78 13.87
C ALA A 227 19.43 9.98 14.27
N ALA A 228 19.96 9.12 13.39
CA ALA A 228 21.15 8.31 13.66
C ALA A 228 22.47 8.96 13.17
N GLY A 229 22.45 10.24 12.79
CA GLY A 229 23.62 11.00 12.34
C GLY A 229 24.06 12.15 13.26
N ALA A 230 23.34 12.40 14.36
CA ALA A 230 23.61 13.53 15.26
C ALA A 230 23.53 13.11 16.73
N ASN A 231 24.25 12.05 17.11
CA ASN A 231 24.81 11.91 18.46
C ASN A 231 25.97 10.91 18.42
N GLY A 232 27.09 11.32 19.02
CA GLY A 232 28.39 10.69 18.91
C GLY A 232 28.45 9.23 19.36
N GLY A 233 29.51 8.57 18.88
CA GLY A 233 29.78 7.17 19.06
C GLY A 233 29.64 6.65 20.49
N GLY A 234 28.97 5.51 20.59
CA GLY A 234 28.95 4.64 21.75
C GLY A 234 28.67 3.22 21.26
N VAL A 235 29.73 2.46 21.00
CA VAL A 235 29.68 1.02 20.74
C VAL A 235 29.14 0.35 22.02
N PRO A 236 28.08 -0.48 22.00
CA PRO A 236 27.83 -1.36 23.13
C PRO A 236 28.75 -2.58 22.95
N VAL A 237 29.91 -2.51 23.59
CA VAL A 237 30.74 -3.69 23.86
C VAL A 237 29.98 -4.58 24.83
N GLY A 238 29.87 -5.86 24.50
CA GLY A 238 29.25 -6.85 25.35
C GLY A 238 29.99 -7.04 26.68
N SER A 239 29.23 -7.25 27.74
CA SER A 239 29.73 -7.77 29.01
C SER A 239 28.79 -8.84 29.54
N VAL A 240 29.28 -10.08 29.53
CA VAL A 240 28.73 -11.25 30.21
C VAL A 240 29.30 -11.30 31.63
N GLN A 241 28.44 -11.67 32.59
CA GLN A 241 28.62 -12.12 34.00
C GLN A 241 27.82 -11.23 34.95
N GLY A 242 26.94 -11.71 35.82
CA GLY A 242 26.60 -13.06 36.29
C GLY A 242 26.15 -12.94 37.77
N GLY A 243 25.00 -13.51 38.14
CA GLY A 243 24.58 -13.69 39.54
C GLY A 243 23.16 -13.23 39.86
N GLY A 244 22.21 -14.18 39.95
CA GLY A 244 20.88 -13.97 40.57
C GLY A 244 20.96 -13.89 42.11
N PRO A 245 19.83 -13.78 42.85
CA PRO A 245 18.66 -14.65 42.66
C PRO A 245 17.27 -13.97 42.76
N GLY A 246 16.31 -14.57 42.06
CA GLY A 246 14.94 -14.88 42.52
C GLY A 246 14.01 -13.75 42.99
N LEU A 247 12.99 -13.46 42.19
CA LEU A 247 11.60 -13.37 42.66
C LEU A 247 10.67 -13.71 41.50
N ALA A 248 10.09 -14.90 41.56
CA ALA A 248 8.95 -15.29 40.75
C ALA A 248 7.74 -14.45 41.18
N VAL A 249 7.14 -13.71 40.24
CA VAL A 249 5.75 -13.26 40.38
C VAL A 249 4.92 -14.01 39.36
N ARG A 250 4.07 -14.86 39.93
CA ARG A 250 2.95 -15.58 39.33
C ARG A 250 1.93 -14.59 38.74
N GLY A 251 1.16 -15.08 37.78
CA GLY A 251 0.26 -14.30 36.95
C GLY A 251 -0.83 -13.52 37.67
N ALA A 252 -1.19 -12.42 37.02
CA ALA A 252 -2.50 -11.79 37.01
C ALA A 252 -2.75 -11.52 35.51
N ASP A 253 -3.58 -12.34 34.85
CA ASP A 253 -5.00 -12.05 34.68
C ASP A 253 -5.24 -10.58 34.32
N ASN A 254 -5.02 -10.27 33.04
CA ASN A 254 -5.69 -9.18 32.36
C ASN A 254 -6.12 -9.76 31.02
N GLY A 255 -7.44 -9.86 30.82
CA GLY A 255 -8.06 -10.25 29.56
C GLY A 255 -7.75 -9.23 28.46
N PHE A 256 -6.53 -9.28 27.93
CA PHE A 256 -6.13 -8.59 26.72
C PHE A 256 -6.41 -9.50 25.54
N ASP A 257 -7.36 -9.08 24.72
CA ASP A 257 -7.70 -9.72 23.46
C ASP A 257 -6.48 -9.62 22.51
N PRO A 258 -5.76 -10.73 22.21
CA PRO A 258 -4.54 -10.69 21.41
C PRO A 258 -4.79 -10.12 20.01
N ALA A 259 -6.03 -10.25 19.48
CA ALA A 259 -6.46 -9.68 18.21
C ALA A 259 -6.29 -8.15 18.12
N GLN A 260 -6.40 -7.41 19.24
CA GLN A 260 -6.21 -5.96 19.27
C GLN A 260 -4.74 -5.53 19.38
N SER A 261 -3.84 -6.48 19.62
CA SER A 261 -2.41 -6.19 19.82
C SER A 261 -1.59 -6.22 18.53
N LEU A 262 -2.08 -6.89 17.48
CA LEU A 262 -1.42 -6.92 16.17
C LEU A 262 -1.41 -5.54 15.52
N LYS A 263 -0.22 -5.08 15.13
CA LYS A 263 -0.03 -3.83 14.39
C LYS A 263 0.91 -4.07 13.22
N LYS A 264 0.58 -3.45 12.07
CA LYS A 264 1.51 -3.38 10.94
C LYS A 264 2.83 -2.75 11.41
N GLY A 265 3.95 -3.26 10.91
CA GLY A 265 5.29 -2.87 11.34
C GLY A 265 5.88 -3.73 12.46
N MET A 266 5.11 -4.65 13.07
CA MET A 266 5.66 -5.62 14.03
C MET A 266 6.63 -6.59 13.36
N THR A 267 7.68 -7.00 14.07
CA THR A 267 8.59 -8.05 13.58
C THR A 267 7.98 -9.44 13.76
N ARG A 268 8.47 -10.42 13.01
CA ARG A 268 8.05 -11.82 13.15
C ARG A 268 8.19 -12.32 14.59
N GLU A 269 9.27 -11.98 15.28
CA GLU A 269 9.51 -12.39 16.67
C GLU A 269 8.49 -11.77 17.63
N GLN A 270 8.05 -10.54 17.36
CA GLN A 270 7.01 -9.88 18.15
C GLN A 270 5.65 -10.54 17.95
N VAL A 271 5.32 -10.91 16.71
CA VAL A 271 4.07 -11.64 16.41
C VAL A 271 4.11 -13.05 17.01
N GLU A 272 5.25 -13.74 16.91
CA GLU A 272 5.48 -15.05 17.53
C GLU A 272 5.45 -14.98 19.06
N GLY A 273 5.86 -13.86 19.66
CA GLY A 273 5.71 -13.62 21.09
C GLY A 273 4.25 -13.49 21.56
N LEU A 274 3.34 -13.09 20.66
CA LEU A 274 1.91 -12.93 20.94
C LEU A 274 1.12 -14.22 20.66
N TYR A 275 1.41 -14.89 19.55
CA TYR A 275 0.61 -16.02 19.06
C TYR A 275 1.32 -17.38 19.13
N GLY A 276 2.58 -17.42 19.57
CA GLY A 276 3.43 -18.59 19.46
C GLY A 276 4.01 -18.78 18.06
N PRO A 277 4.77 -19.86 17.83
CA PRO A 277 5.39 -20.13 16.54
C PRO A 277 4.34 -20.32 15.44
N ALA A 278 4.67 -19.93 14.21
CA ALA A 278 3.81 -20.14 13.05
C ALA A 278 3.55 -21.64 12.82
N VAL A 279 2.29 -22.00 12.56
CA VAL A 279 1.87 -23.36 12.20
C VAL A 279 2.21 -23.66 10.75
N GLU A 280 2.14 -22.63 9.90
CA GLU A 280 2.57 -22.70 8.49
C GLU A 280 3.36 -21.44 8.15
N ALA A 281 4.39 -21.59 7.32
CA ALA A 281 5.14 -20.49 6.74
C ALA A 281 5.41 -20.78 5.26
N HIS A 282 5.14 -19.81 4.40
CA HIS A 282 5.38 -19.88 2.97
C HIS A 282 6.21 -18.69 2.51
N ASP A 283 7.41 -18.98 2.02
CA ASP A 283 8.31 -17.96 1.47
C ASP A 283 8.09 -17.83 -0.04
N ARG A 284 7.91 -16.59 -0.48
CA ARG A 284 7.78 -16.22 -1.89
C ARG A 284 8.71 -15.05 -2.17
N THR A 285 9.61 -15.24 -3.13
CA THR A 285 10.49 -14.18 -3.61
C THR A 285 9.97 -13.68 -4.96
N GLU A 286 9.57 -12.41 -5.03
CA GLU A 286 9.09 -11.79 -6.26
C GLU A 286 9.78 -10.44 -6.46
N ASN A 287 10.39 -10.23 -7.64
CA ASN A 287 11.13 -9.01 -8.01
C ASN A 287 12.22 -8.58 -6.99
N GLY A 288 12.90 -9.54 -6.36
CA GLY A 288 14.00 -9.27 -5.42
C GLY A 288 13.56 -8.98 -3.98
N MET A 289 12.25 -9.04 -3.67
CA MET A 289 11.71 -8.95 -2.31
C MET A 289 11.30 -10.33 -1.81
N SER A 290 11.67 -10.68 -0.57
CA SER A 290 11.20 -11.89 0.11
C SER A 290 9.96 -11.57 0.96
N MET A 291 8.85 -12.22 0.59
CA MET A 291 7.61 -12.22 1.36
C MET A 291 7.46 -13.57 2.04
N THR A 292 7.24 -13.56 3.36
CA THR A 292 6.97 -14.75 4.16
C THR A 292 5.54 -14.65 4.66
N SER A 293 4.64 -15.49 4.15
CA SER A 293 3.28 -15.61 4.68
C SER A 293 3.25 -16.63 5.80
N CYS A 294 2.89 -16.22 7.01
CA CYS A 294 2.75 -17.11 8.16
C CYS A 294 1.29 -17.25 8.57
N THR A 295 0.92 -18.47 8.96
CA THR A 295 -0.34 -18.75 9.65
C THR A 295 -0.04 -19.06 11.11
N TYR A 296 -0.63 -18.28 12.01
CA TYR A 296 -0.61 -18.52 13.45
C TYR A 296 -1.96 -19.03 13.91
N GLN A 297 -1.95 -19.90 14.93
CA GLN A 297 -3.16 -20.47 15.50
C GLN A 297 -3.14 -20.31 17.02
N SER A 298 -4.09 -19.53 17.53
CA SER A 298 -4.41 -19.46 18.95
C SER A 298 -5.60 -20.39 19.26
N LYS A 299 -6.00 -20.48 20.53
CA LYS A 299 -7.11 -21.32 20.98
C LYS A 299 -8.43 -20.97 20.26
N ASP A 300 -8.67 -19.67 20.06
CA ASP A 300 -9.96 -19.14 19.61
C ASP A 300 -9.90 -18.45 18.22
N GLU A 301 -8.70 -18.30 17.64
CA GLU A 301 -8.48 -17.49 16.45
C GLU A 301 -7.38 -18.07 15.53
N LYS A 302 -7.56 -17.86 14.22
CA LYS A 302 -6.54 -18.08 13.19
C LYS A 302 -6.11 -16.73 12.64
N VAL A 303 -4.80 -16.46 12.69
CA VAL A 303 -4.19 -15.26 12.14
C VAL A 303 -3.36 -15.63 10.92
N GLN A 304 -3.63 -15.00 9.78
CA GLN A 304 -2.73 -15.00 8.63
C GLN A 304 -1.98 -13.68 8.61
N ALA A 305 -0.67 -13.73 8.41
CA ALA A 305 0.23 -12.60 8.55
C ALA A 305 1.28 -12.66 7.46
N ASP A 306 1.36 -11.62 6.64
CA ASP A 306 2.37 -11.52 5.60
C ASP A 306 3.49 -10.60 6.08
N PHE A 307 4.71 -11.15 6.05
CA PHE A 307 5.94 -10.46 6.40
C PHE A 307 6.73 -10.16 5.13
N VAL A 308 7.32 -8.98 5.05
CA VAL A 308 8.32 -8.66 4.01
C VAL A 308 9.59 -8.26 4.72
N ASN A 309 10.71 -8.93 4.42
CA ASN A 309 11.98 -8.78 5.16
C ASN A 309 11.82 -8.89 6.69
N GLY A 310 10.93 -9.78 7.15
CA GLY A 310 10.67 -10.02 8.58
C GLY A 310 9.73 -9.05 9.28
N VAL A 311 9.13 -8.09 8.55
CA VAL A 311 8.20 -7.09 9.10
C VAL A 311 6.78 -7.33 8.61
N LEU A 312 5.81 -7.32 9.53
CA LEU A 312 4.40 -7.52 9.26
C LEU A 312 3.83 -6.37 8.42
N VAL A 313 3.41 -6.65 7.19
CA VAL A 313 2.81 -5.67 6.28
C VAL A 313 1.29 -5.83 6.15
N GLN A 314 0.80 -7.05 6.35
CA GLN A 314 -0.61 -7.40 6.22
C GLN A 314 -0.95 -8.50 7.22
N TYR A 315 -2.16 -8.47 7.77
CA TYR A 315 -2.69 -9.58 8.54
C TYR A 315 -4.21 -9.67 8.40
N SER A 316 -4.74 -10.86 8.62
CA SER A 316 -6.17 -11.16 8.71
C SER A 316 -6.41 -12.03 9.93
N VAL A 317 -7.33 -11.62 10.80
CA VAL A 317 -7.77 -12.40 11.95
C VAL A 317 -9.13 -13.01 11.62
N SER A 318 -9.24 -14.31 11.81
CA SER A 318 -10.50 -15.04 11.66
C SER A 318 -10.79 -15.81 12.95
N SER A 319 -11.98 -15.63 13.50
CA SER A 319 -12.46 -16.46 14.61
C SER A 319 -12.65 -17.89 14.13
N ARG A 320 -12.32 -18.86 14.97
CA ARG A 320 -12.41 -20.28 14.64
C ARG A 320 -13.82 -20.82 14.77
#